data_AF-A0A482RFH1-F1
#
_entry.id   AF-A0A482RFH1-F1
#
_cell.length_a   1.000
_cell.length_b   1.000
_cell.length_c   1.000
_cell.angle_alpha   90.00
_cell.angle_beta   90.00
_cell.angle_gamma   90.00
#
_symmetry.space_group_name_H-M   'P 1'
#
loop_
_entity.id
_entity.type
_entity.pdbx_description
1 polymer ?
#
loop_
_entity_poly.entity_id
_entity_poly.type
_entity_poly.pdbx_seq_one_letter_code
_entity_poly.pdbx_strand_id
1 'polypeptide(L)'
;MQATSSYYRTMLSSDTRASRVAMAVFAQQPHDSVQRMVALGVLVDTPEYIARFLYHSKGRLSPRGVGMLLTTPSEHAESRRAVLSSFMSHFDFRGLLPSEALRKVLQYTHMPNNSRRCVGKLARPVRERARGFVPLPRTQFRFTRMSLT
;
A
#
# COMPACT_ATOMS: atom_id res chain seq x y z
N MET A 1 19.03 18.95 -4.50
CA MET A 1 17.69 18.31 -4.45
C MET A 1 17.05 18.45 -3.04
N GLN A 2 16.61 19.65 -2.63
CA GLN A 2 16.07 19.89 -1.27
C GLN A 2 14.62 20.43 -1.23
N ALA A 3 14.01 20.79 -2.37
CA ALA A 3 12.69 21.44 -2.43
C ALA A 3 11.51 20.52 -2.09
N THR A 4 11.65 19.20 -2.24
CA THR A 4 10.60 18.23 -1.97
C THR A 4 10.23 18.18 -0.48
N SER A 5 11.22 18.24 0.42
CA SER A 5 11.02 18.10 1.87
C SER A 5 10.14 19.20 2.50
N SER A 6 10.25 20.45 2.02
CA SER A 6 9.50 21.60 2.57
C SER A 6 8.01 21.51 2.27
N TYR A 7 7.64 21.17 1.02
CA TYR A 7 6.25 21.04 0.60
C TYR A 7 5.53 19.90 1.34
N TYR A 8 6.25 18.83 1.69
CA TYR A 8 5.69 17.70 2.45
C TYR A 8 5.52 17.98 3.92
N ARG A 9 6.42 18.77 4.52
CA ARG A 9 6.19 19.25 5.88
C ARG A 9 4.90 20.03 5.90
N THR A 10 4.68 20.91 4.93
CA THR A 10 3.41 21.64 4.75
C THR A 10 2.22 20.70 4.51
N MET A 11 2.36 19.65 3.70
CA MET A 11 1.31 18.67 3.40
C MET A 11 0.89 17.79 4.61
N LEU A 12 1.86 17.40 5.45
CA LEU A 12 1.64 16.64 6.69
C LEU A 12 1.29 17.55 7.89
N SER A 13 1.60 18.85 7.80
CA SER A 13 1.28 19.88 8.81
C SER A 13 0.05 20.72 8.48
N SER A 14 -0.48 20.63 7.25
CA SER A 14 -1.82 21.08 6.89
C SER A 14 -2.83 20.08 7.46
N ASP A 15 -2.85 19.98 8.79
CA ASP A 15 -3.81 19.24 9.59
C ASP A 15 -5.16 19.98 9.58
N THR A 16 -5.64 20.25 8.37
CA THR A 16 -6.94 20.87 8.17
C THR A 16 -8.00 19.88 8.61
N ARG A 17 -9.11 20.39 9.16
CA ARG A 17 -10.26 19.57 9.53
C ARG A 17 -10.72 18.69 8.35
N ALA A 18 -10.66 19.21 7.12
CA ALA A 18 -11.00 18.49 5.90
C ALA A 18 -10.05 17.30 5.62
N SER A 19 -8.74 17.48 5.81
CA SER A 19 -7.75 16.40 5.70
C SER A 19 -7.99 15.30 6.74
N ARG A 20 -8.27 15.65 7.99
CA ARG A 20 -8.60 14.68 9.05
C ARG A 20 -9.86 13.88 8.75
N VAL A 21 -10.90 14.53 8.23
CA VAL A 21 -12.15 13.86 7.82
C VAL A 21 -11.88 12.91 6.66
N ALA A 22 -11.13 13.34 5.64
CA ALA A 22 -10.77 12.48 4.51
C ALA A 22 -9.94 11.25 4.95
N MET A 23 -9.00 11.42 5.89
CA MET A 23 -8.23 10.30 6.46
C MET A 23 -9.11 9.38 7.32
N ALA A 24 -10.10 9.90 8.05
CA ALA A 24 -10.99 9.11 8.90
C ALA A 24 -11.86 8.13 8.08
N VAL A 25 -12.33 8.54 6.90
CA VAL A 25 -13.15 7.70 6.01
C VAL A 25 -12.32 6.79 5.08
N PHE A 26 -10.99 6.98 5.05
CA PHE A 26 -10.07 6.23 4.19
C PHE A 26 -10.16 4.70 4.37
N ALA A 27 -10.46 4.22 5.57
CA ALA A 27 -10.61 2.79 5.83
C ALA A 27 -11.78 2.15 5.06
N GLN A 28 -12.84 2.93 4.79
CA GLN A 28 -14.07 2.49 4.15
C GLN A 28 -14.05 2.77 2.65
N GLN A 29 -13.59 3.96 2.26
CA GLN A 29 -13.59 4.44 0.88
C GLN A 29 -12.21 4.98 0.50
N PRO A 30 -11.19 4.11 0.36
CA PRO A 30 -9.82 4.55 0.17
C PRO A 30 -9.61 5.31 -1.15
N HIS A 31 -10.30 4.92 -2.22
CA HIS A 31 -10.20 5.61 -3.52
C HIS A 31 -10.79 7.02 -3.45
N ASP A 32 -12.03 7.15 -2.98
CA ASP A 32 -12.71 8.43 -2.87
C ASP A 32 -12.00 9.36 -1.89
N SER A 33 -11.39 8.80 -0.85
CA SER A 33 -10.59 9.57 0.12
C SER A 33 -9.34 10.17 -0.52
N VAL A 34 -8.63 9.41 -1.38
CA VAL A 34 -7.50 9.92 -2.15
C VAL A 34 -7.94 11.03 -3.10
N GLN A 35 -9.04 10.82 -3.83
CA GLN A 35 -9.58 11.84 -4.74
C GLN A 35 -10.02 13.11 -3.99
N ARG A 36 -10.63 12.98 -2.81
CA ARG A 36 -10.97 14.14 -1.97
C ARG A 36 -9.73 14.87 -1.48
N MET A 37 -8.68 14.15 -1.08
CA MET A 37 -7.41 14.78 -0.69
C MET A 37 -6.75 15.50 -1.87
N VAL A 38 -6.85 14.96 -3.08
CA VAL A 38 -6.42 15.63 -4.32
C VAL A 38 -7.22 16.90 -4.57
N ALA A 39 -8.55 16.82 -4.51
CA ALA A 39 -9.44 17.96 -4.75
C ALA A 39 -9.26 19.10 -3.74
N LEU A 40 -8.90 18.77 -2.50
CA LEU A 40 -8.58 19.73 -1.45
C LEU A 40 -7.18 20.35 -1.59
N GLY A 41 -6.39 19.95 -2.59
CA GLY A 41 -4.99 20.37 -2.77
C GLY A 41 -4.04 19.80 -1.71
N VAL A 42 -4.51 18.85 -0.90
CA VAL A 42 -3.74 18.19 0.16
C VAL A 42 -2.85 17.09 -0.42
N LEU A 43 -3.21 16.51 -1.57
CA LEU A 43 -2.43 15.48 -2.24
C LEU A 43 -2.25 15.83 -3.71
N VAL A 44 -1.09 15.52 -4.26
CA VAL A 44 -0.84 15.66 -5.70
C VAL A 44 -1.29 14.37 -6.39
N ASP A 45 -2.08 14.50 -7.45
CA ASP A 45 -2.62 13.36 -8.21
C ASP A 45 -1.58 12.74 -9.14
N THR A 46 -0.53 12.16 -8.55
CA THR A 46 0.49 11.41 -9.27
C THR A 46 0.80 10.11 -8.54
N PRO A 47 1.12 9.03 -9.26
CA PRO A 47 1.42 7.74 -8.65
C PRO A 47 2.51 7.80 -7.57
N GLU A 48 3.54 8.63 -7.79
CA GLU A 48 4.68 8.81 -6.89
C GLU A 48 4.28 9.50 -5.60
N TYR A 49 3.47 10.56 -5.67
CA TYR A 49 3.03 11.29 -4.48
C TYR A 49 2.01 10.48 -3.68
N ILE A 50 1.10 9.79 -4.35
CA ILE A 50 0.15 8.88 -3.70
C ILE A 50 0.91 7.75 -3.00
N ALA A 51 1.84 7.08 -3.69
CA ALA A 51 2.68 6.04 -3.12
C ALA A 51 3.45 6.51 -1.88
N ARG A 52 4.09 7.68 -1.99
CA ARG A 52 4.84 8.31 -0.90
C ARG A 52 3.93 8.63 0.29
N PHE A 53 2.75 9.17 0.04
CA PHE A 53 1.74 9.44 1.08
C PHE A 53 1.33 8.16 1.82
N LEU A 54 1.04 7.07 1.10
CA LEU A 54 0.67 5.79 1.69
C LEU A 54 1.81 5.21 2.56
N TYR A 55 3.05 5.37 2.12
CA TYR A 55 4.22 4.86 2.84
C TYR A 55 4.52 5.68 4.12
N HIS A 56 4.56 7.00 4.03
CA HIS A 56 4.92 7.86 5.17
C HIS A 56 3.79 8.03 6.19
N SER A 57 2.53 7.82 5.79
CA SER A 57 1.37 7.89 6.70
C SER A 57 1.13 6.60 7.49
N LYS A 58 2.16 5.74 7.64
CA LYS A 58 2.10 4.53 8.47
C LYS A 58 1.63 4.87 9.88
N GLY A 59 0.62 4.15 10.38
CA GLY A 59 0.02 4.38 11.70
C GLY A 59 -1.04 5.49 11.74
N ARG A 60 -1.10 6.37 10.73
CA ARG A 60 -2.19 7.36 10.58
C ARG A 60 -3.30 6.87 9.66
N LEU A 61 -2.94 6.11 8.63
CA LEU A 61 -3.90 5.48 7.72
C LEU A 61 -4.23 4.06 8.18
N SER A 62 -5.47 3.65 7.94
CA SER A 62 -5.90 2.27 8.12
C SER A 62 -5.12 1.36 7.17
N PRO A 63 -4.35 0.37 7.67
CA PRO A 63 -3.66 -0.59 6.82
C PRO A 63 -4.62 -1.35 5.90
N ARG A 64 -5.87 -1.54 6.32
CA ARG A 64 -6.93 -2.13 5.50
C ARG A 64 -7.25 -1.26 4.28
N GLY A 65 -7.39 0.04 4.48
CA GLY A 65 -7.63 1.00 3.39
C GLY A 65 -6.48 1.01 2.39
N VAL A 66 -5.23 0.99 2.87
CA VAL A 66 -4.04 0.93 2.00
C VAL A 66 -4.03 -0.35 1.19
N GLY A 67 -4.29 -1.50 1.83
CA GLY A 67 -4.40 -2.80 1.15
C GLY A 67 -5.51 -2.80 0.09
N MET A 68 -6.68 -2.25 0.41
CA MET A 68 -7.79 -2.12 -0.54
C MET A 68 -7.41 -1.24 -1.73
N LEU A 69 -6.83 -0.06 -1.50
CA LEU A 69 -6.44 0.86 -2.56
C LEU A 69 -5.49 0.21 -3.57
N LEU A 70 -4.49 -0.53 -3.07
CA LEU A 70 -3.44 -1.12 -3.88
C LEU A 70 -3.88 -2.40 -4.61
N THR A 71 -4.91 -3.10 -4.13
CA THR A 71 -5.23 -4.45 -4.62
C THR A 71 -6.62 -4.63 -5.23
N THR A 72 -7.55 -3.70 -4.97
CA THR A 72 -8.93 -3.76 -5.50
C THR A 72 -8.91 -3.48 -7.01
N PRO A 73 -9.62 -4.27 -7.82
CA PRO A 73 -9.82 -3.94 -9.24
C PRO A 73 -10.57 -2.60 -9.40
N SER A 74 -10.20 -1.81 -10.39
CA SER A 74 -11.06 -0.75 -10.94
C SER A 74 -10.66 -0.48 -12.38
N GLU A 75 -11.47 0.37 -13.01
CA GLU A 75 -11.30 0.92 -14.34
C GLU A 75 -9.91 1.54 -14.55
N HIS A 76 -9.32 2.16 -13.52
CA HIS A 76 -7.98 2.76 -13.56
C HIS A 76 -6.88 1.75 -13.16
N ALA A 77 -6.84 0.58 -13.82
CA ALA A 77 -5.91 -0.50 -13.48
C ALA A 77 -4.43 -0.11 -13.66
N GLU A 78 -4.11 0.70 -14.66
CA GLU A 78 -2.74 1.14 -14.97
C GLU A 78 -2.22 2.15 -13.95
N SER A 79 -2.99 3.19 -13.65
CA SER A 79 -2.65 4.19 -12.61
C SER A 79 -2.38 3.52 -11.26
N ARG A 80 -3.22 2.55 -10.86
CA ARG A 80 -2.96 1.77 -9.64
C ARG A 80 -1.70 0.92 -9.70
N ARG A 81 -1.40 0.32 -10.85
CA ARG A 81 -0.17 -0.46 -11.01
C ARG A 81 1.05 0.45 -10.86
N ALA A 82 0.98 1.68 -11.37
CA ALA A 82 2.00 2.71 -11.15
C ALA A 82 2.11 3.07 -9.65
N VAL A 83 0.99 3.33 -8.97
CA VAL A 83 0.99 3.61 -7.52
C VAL A 83 1.61 2.45 -6.73
N LEU A 84 1.26 1.20 -7.06
CA LEU A 84 1.82 0.02 -6.42
C LEU A 84 3.33 -0.12 -6.69
N SER A 85 3.78 0.11 -7.92
CA SER A 85 5.20 0.06 -8.29
C SER A 85 6.01 1.11 -7.51
N SER A 86 5.51 2.35 -7.46
CA SER A 86 6.11 3.45 -6.70
C SER A 86 6.03 3.22 -5.19
N PHE A 87 4.96 2.62 -4.69
CA PHE A 87 4.83 2.27 -3.28
C PHE A 87 5.90 1.25 -2.88
N MET A 88 6.08 0.23 -3.71
CA MET A 88 7.10 -0.80 -3.48
C MET A 88 8.53 -0.23 -3.56
N SER A 89 8.78 0.93 -4.16
CA SER A 89 10.15 1.46 -4.31
C SER A 89 10.63 2.16 -3.05
N HIS A 90 9.72 2.41 -2.11
CA HIS A 90 10.07 2.91 -0.78
C HIS A 90 10.62 1.83 0.15
N PHE A 91 10.54 0.56 -0.24
CA PHE A 91 11.06 -0.55 0.55
C PHE A 91 12.44 -0.98 0.05
N ASP A 92 13.40 -1.06 0.97
CA ASP A 92 14.63 -1.81 0.73
C ASP A 92 14.38 -3.30 0.98
N PHE A 93 14.48 -4.10 -0.09
CA PHE A 93 14.33 -5.55 -0.08
C PHE A 93 15.65 -6.30 -0.24
N ARG A 94 16.79 -5.60 -0.33
CA ARG A 94 18.09 -6.23 -0.53
C ARG A 94 18.41 -7.15 0.65
N GLY A 95 18.83 -8.37 0.33
CA GLY A 95 19.19 -9.39 1.33
C GLY A 95 18.02 -10.02 2.08
N LEU A 96 16.76 -9.68 1.75
CA LEU A 96 15.59 -10.27 2.39
C LEU A 96 15.05 -11.46 1.60
N LEU A 97 14.64 -12.51 2.31
CA LEU A 97 13.83 -13.58 1.73
C LEU A 97 12.45 -13.03 1.34
N PRO A 98 11.75 -13.58 0.33
CA PRO A 98 10.45 -13.07 -0.09
C PRO A 98 9.40 -13.10 1.02
N SER A 99 9.48 -14.05 1.94
CA SER A 99 8.62 -14.12 3.13
C SER A 99 8.85 -12.93 4.05
N GLU A 100 10.10 -12.53 4.24
CA GLU A 100 10.51 -11.39 5.08
C GLU A 100 10.16 -10.05 4.41
N ALA A 101 10.46 -9.93 3.11
CA ALA A 101 10.07 -8.78 2.30
C ALA A 101 8.54 -8.62 2.27
N LEU A 102 7.79 -9.72 2.14
CA LEU A 102 6.33 -9.70 2.21
C LEU A 102 5.83 -9.30 3.60
N ARG A 103 6.40 -9.85 4.68
CA ARG A 103 6.07 -9.42 6.06
C ARG A 103 6.30 -7.92 6.24
N LYS A 104 7.40 -7.38 5.71
CA LYS A 104 7.73 -5.94 5.76
C LYS A 104 6.65 -5.10 5.07
N VAL A 105 6.19 -5.50 3.89
CA VAL A 105 5.08 -4.84 3.18
C VAL A 105 3.77 -4.95 3.96
N LEU A 106 3.46 -6.13 4.52
CA LEU A 106 2.23 -6.37 5.28
C LEU A 106 2.13 -5.53 6.57
N GLN A 107 3.22 -4.94 7.06
CA GLN A 107 3.15 -3.95 8.15
C GLN A 107 2.46 -2.64 7.74
N TYR A 108 2.35 -2.35 6.44
CA TYR A 108 1.72 -1.15 5.90
C TYR A 108 0.34 -1.44 5.31
N THR A 109 0.06 -2.71 5.02
CA THR A 109 -1.18 -3.15 4.40
C THR A 109 -1.78 -4.31 5.18
N HIS A 110 -3.00 -4.15 5.68
CA HIS A 110 -3.79 -5.26 6.17
C HIS A 110 -4.75 -5.69 5.08
N MET A 111 -4.88 -7.00 4.87
CA MET A 111 -5.75 -7.52 3.83
C MET A 111 -7.02 -8.09 4.49
N PRO A 112 -8.23 -7.87 3.94
CA PRO A 112 -9.42 -8.53 4.44
C PRO A 112 -9.29 -10.06 4.28
N ASN A 113 -9.87 -10.82 5.23
CA ASN A 113 -9.65 -12.26 5.47
C ASN A 113 -9.91 -13.23 4.29
N ASN A 114 -10.42 -12.76 3.14
CA ASN A 114 -10.76 -13.60 1.98
C ASN A 114 -9.81 -13.45 0.77
N SER A 115 -8.61 -12.90 0.94
CA SER A 115 -7.85 -12.34 -0.19
C SER A 115 -6.57 -13.10 -0.58
N ARG A 116 -6.65 -14.42 -0.83
CA ARG A 116 -5.56 -15.16 -1.53
C ARG A 116 -5.12 -14.45 -2.82
N ARG A 117 -6.07 -13.80 -3.51
CA ARG A 117 -5.83 -13.03 -4.74
C ARG A 117 -4.99 -11.77 -4.52
N CYS A 118 -5.10 -11.12 -3.35
CA CYS A 118 -4.40 -9.86 -3.08
C CYS A 118 -2.98 -10.09 -2.55
N VAL A 119 -2.75 -11.15 -1.78
CA VAL A 119 -1.38 -11.60 -1.44
C VAL A 119 -0.60 -11.90 -2.71
N GLY A 120 -1.21 -12.53 -3.72
CA GLY A 120 -0.57 -12.74 -5.02
C GLY A 120 -0.17 -11.44 -5.73
N LYS A 121 -1.00 -10.39 -5.63
CA LYS A 121 -0.72 -9.07 -6.24
C LYS A 121 0.43 -8.31 -5.56
N LEU A 122 0.61 -8.47 -4.25
CA LEU A 122 1.73 -7.87 -3.51
C LEU A 122 3.00 -8.75 -3.57
N ALA A 123 2.83 -10.07 -3.58
CA ALA A 123 3.94 -11.02 -3.66
C ALA A 123 4.67 -10.98 -5.00
N ARG A 124 3.97 -10.67 -6.10
CA ARG A 124 4.60 -10.53 -7.42
C ARG A 124 5.66 -9.42 -7.46
N PRO A 125 5.35 -8.14 -7.17
CA PRO A 125 6.36 -7.08 -7.18
C PRO A 125 7.43 -7.28 -6.09
N VAL A 126 7.08 -7.86 -4.93
CA VAL A 126 8.07 -8.24 -3.91
C VAL A 126 9.07 -9.26 -4.46
N ARG A 127 8.59 -10.30 -5.15
CA ARG A 127 9.46 -11.32 -5.77
C ARG A 127 10.29 -10.73 -6.89
N GLU A 128 9.71 -9.89 -7.74
CA GLU A 128 10.40 -9.23 -8.86
C GLU A 128 11.54 -8.34 -8.35
N ARG A 129 11.33 -7.61 -7.24
CA ARG A 129 12.37 -6.76 -6.64
C ARG A 129 13.35 -7.48 -5.70
N ALA A 130 12.98 -8.62 -5.15
CA ALA A 130 13.86 -9.42 -4.30
C ALA A 130 14.77 -10.39 -5.11
N ARG A 131 14.62 -10.49 -6.44
CA ARG A 131 15.54 -11.31 -7.27
C ARG A 131 16.89 -10.60 -7.42
N GLY A 132 18.05 -11.24 -7.29
CA GLY A 132 18.43 -12.63 -7.65
C GLY A 132 17.85 -13.79 -6.83
N PHE A 133 16.87 -14.49 -7.39
CA PHE A 133 16.09 -15.49 -6.65
C PHE A 133 16.20 -16.91 -7.23
N VAL A 134 16.48 -17.87 -6.34
CA VAL A 134 16.24 -19.31 -6.50
C VAL A 134 14.75 -19.57 -6.20
N PRO A 135 13.98 -20.25 -7.07
CA PRO A 135 12.55 -20.43 -6.87
C PRO A 135 12.26 -21.32 -5.65
N LEU A 136 11.39 -20.84 -4.75
CA LEU A 136 10.82 -21.67 -3.68
C LEU A 136 9.97 -22.81 -4.30
N PRO A 137 10.12 -24.06 -3.82
CA PRO A 137 9.31 -25.17 -4.28
C PRO A 137 7.84 -24.96 -3.92
N ARG A 138 6.97 -25.30 -4.88
CA ARG A 138 5.52 -25.26 -4.75
C ARG A 138 5.06 -26.37 -3.82
N THR A 139 5.17 -26.20 -2.51
CA THR A 139 4.59 -27.17 -1.57
C THR A 139 4.08 -26.50 -0.29
N GLN A 140 2.77 -26.67 -0.09
CA GLN A 140 2.04 -26.66 1.18
C GLN A 140 1.69 -25.30 1.84
N PHE A 141 0.66 -24.64 1.31
CA PHE A 141 -0.33 -23.96 2.16
C PHE A 141 -1.52 -24.90 2.39
N ARG A 142 -1.40 -25.87 3.31
CA ARG A 142 -2.56 -26.55 3.87
C ARG A 142 -3.13 -25.64 4.98
N PHE A 143 -4.26 -25.02 4.71
CA PHE A 143 -5.11 -24.47 5.76
C PHE A 143 -5.80 -25.66 6.42
N THR A 144 -5.38 -26.04 7.62
CA THR A 144 -6.14 -26.93 8.48
C THR A 144 -7.41 -26.21 8.92
N ARG A 145 -8.56 -26.68 8.41
CA ARG A 145 -9.87 -26.44 9.02
C ARG A 145 -9.83 -27.08 10.41
N MET A 146 -9.86 -26.28 11.48
CA MET A 146 -10.33 -26.79 12.76
C MET A 146 -11.85 -26.64 12.76
N SER A 147 -12.54 -27.77 12.64
CA SER A 147 -13.95 -27.88 13.02
C SER A 147 -14.01 -27.85 14.54
N LEU A 148 -14.76 -26.89 15.09
CA LEU A 148 -15.20 -26.90 16.48
C LEU A 148 -16.44 -27.79 16.56
N THR A 149 -16.32 -28.90 17.29
CA THR A 149 -17.44 -29.59 17.94
C THR A 149 -17.85 -28.81 19.18
#